data_AF-A0A927K4G8-F1
#
_entry.id   AF-A0A927K4G8-F1
#
_cell.length_a   1.000
_cell.length_b   1.000
_cell.length_c   1.000
_cell.angle_alpha   90.00
_cell.angle_beta   90.00
_cell.angle_gamma   90.00
#
_symmetry.space_group_name_H-M   'P 1'
#
loop_
_entity.id
_entity.type
_entity.pdbx_description
1 polymer ?
#
loop_
_entity_poly.entity_id
_entity_poly.type
_entity_poly.pdbx_seq_one_letter_code
_entity_poly.pdbx_strand_id
1 'polypeptide(L)' 'MADSPRFLTLTDVAEILNTSSAQAYALVRRGDLPAIKIGGRGQWRVEAAQLEAYIERMYTEARTYVAEHPFVENER' A
#
# COMPACT_ATOMS: atom_id res chain seq x y z
N MET A 1 23.37 7.93 0.85
CA MET A 1 21.94 7.60 0.72
C MET A 1 21.56 6.92 2.02
N ALA A 2 20.66 7.50 2.82
CA ALA A 2 20.23 6.84 4.05
C ALA A 2 19.36 5.65 3.62
N ASP A 3 19.69 4.46 4.11
CA ASP A 3 18.89 3.27 3.88
C ASP A 3 17.52 3.48 4.53
N SER A 4 16.43 3.20 3.79
CA SER A 4 15.08 3.38 4.32
C SER A 4 14.86 2.44 5.51
N PRO A 5 14.18 2.87 6.59
CA PRO A 5 13.99 2.03 7.76
C PRO A 5 13.20 0.77 7.40
N ARG A 6 13.62 -0.38 7.94
CA ARG A 6 12.96 -1.68 7.68
C ARG A 6 11.48 -1.68 8.05
N PHE A 7 11.10 -0.95 9.09
CA PHE A 7 9.71 -0.85 9.56
C PHE A 7 9.23 0.58 9.48
N LEU A 8 8.14 0.77 8.74
CA LEU A 8 7.46 2.02 8.47
C LEU A 8 6.31 2.22 9.45
N THR A 9 6.09 3.47 9.84
CA THR A 9 4.86 3.90 10.52
C THR A 9 3.72 4.04 9.49
N LEU A 10 2.47 4.10 9.96
CA LEU A 10 1.35 4.37 9.06
C LEU A 10 1.43 5.77 8.42
N THR A 11 2.15 6.71 9.04
CA THR A 11 2.42 8.02 8.45
C THR A 11 3.39 7.88 7.28
N ASP A 12 4.50 7.16 7.46
CA ASP A 12 5.47 6.94 6.38
C ASP A 12 4.83 6.22 5.19
N VAL A 13 4.01 5.19 5.45
CA VAL A 13 3.24 4.48 4.40
C VAL A 13 2.30 5.43 3.67
N ALA A 14 1.62 6.31 4.41
CA ALA A 14 0.70 7.27 3.82
C ALA A 14 1.43 8.27 2.91
N GLU A 15 2.60 8.74 3.31
CA GLU A 15 3.46 9.61 2.51
C GLU A 15 3.96 8.91 1.25
N ILE A 16 4.48 7.68 1.37
CA ILE A 16 5.00 6.90 0.23
C ILE A 16 3.92 6.63 -0.82
N LEU A 17 2.72 6.21 -0.38
CA LEU A 17 1.60 5.93 -1.28
C LEU A 17 0.82 7.21 -1.68
N ASN A 18 1.26 8.39 -1.23
CA ASN A 18 0.58 9.67 -1.43
C ASN A 18 -0.92 9.61 -1.10
N THR A 19 -1.23 9.13 0.10
CA THR A 19 -2.59 8.86 0.61
C THR A 19 -2.75 9.40 2.03
N SER A 20 -3.96 9.36 2.59
CA SER A 20 -4.17 9.71 4.00
C SER A 20 -3.74 8.60 4.98
N SER A 21 -3.35 8.97 6.20
CA SER A 21 -3.08 8.01 7.28
C SER A 21 -4.30 7.14 7.61
N ALA A 22 -5.52 7.66 7.42
CA ALA A 22 -6.76 6.91 7.60
C ALA A 22 -6.89 5.78 6.55
N GLN A 23 -6.52 6.04 5.30
CA GLN A 23 -6.48 5.02 4.24
C GLN A 23 -5.38 3.97 4.51
N ALA A 24 -4.18 4.39 4.91
CA ALA A 24 -3.11 3.47 5.29
C ALA A 24 -3.53 2.56 6.46
N TYR A 25 -4.19 3.12 7.48
CA TYR A 25 -4.77 2.35 8.57
C TYR A 25 -5.85 1.37 8.10
N ALA A 26 -6.72 1.78 7.18
CA ALA A 26 -7.78 0.93 6.66
C ALA A 26 -7.22 -0.29 5.90
N LEU A 27 -6.16 -0.11 5.11
CA LEU A 27 -5.45 -1.22 4.44
C LEU A 27 -4.96 -2.25 5.45
N VAL A 28 -4.33 -1.81 6.54
CA VAL A 28 -3.86 -2.69 7.60
C VAL A 28 -5.03 -3.37 8.32
N ARG A 29 -6.11 -2.64 8.61
CA ARG A 29 -7.25 -3.20 9.35
C ARG A 29 -8.06 -4.23 8.56
N ARG A 30 -8.09 -4.11 7.23
CA ARG A 30 -8.70 -5.11 6.33
C ARG A 30 -7.78 -6.30 6.06
N GLY A 31 -6.49 -6.16 6.33
CA GLY A 31 -5.48 -7.18 6.05
C GLY A 31 -4.88 -7.07 4.65
N ASP A 32 -5.25 -6.06 3.86
CA ASP A 32 -4.71 -5.81 2.52
C ASP A 32 -3.21 -5.52 2.59
N LEU A 33 -2.78 -4.79 3.62
CA LEU A 33 -1.37 -4.49 3.88
C LEU A 33 -0.92 -5.18 5.18
N PRO A 34 -0.06 -6.21 5.10
CA PRO A 34 0.46 -6.89 6.28
C PRO A 34 1.22 -5.94 7.21
N ALA A 35 0.85 -5.96 8.49
CA ALA A 35 1.49 -5.14 9.51
C ALA A 35 1.53 -5.89 10.84
N ILE A 36 2.51 -5.54 11.67
CA ILE A 36 2.63 -6.03 13.04
C ILE A 36 2.24 -4.95 14.04
N LYS A 37 1.70 -5.36 15.18
CA LYS A 37 1.35 -4.47 16.29
C LYS A 37 2.44 -4.56 17.36
N ILE A 38 3.09 -3.44 17.67
CA ILE A 38 4.23 -3.40 18.60
C ILE A 38 3.90 -2.53 19.83
N GLY A 39 4.28 -3.03 21.00
CA GLY A 39 4.24 -2.32 22.28
C GLY A 39 2.85 -2.21 22.91
N GLY A 40 2.79 -1.80 24.19
CA GLY A 40 1.56 -1.74 24.99
C GLY A 40 0.51 -0.73 24.50
N ARG A 41 0.90 0.26 23.69
CA ARG A 41 -0.02 1.21 23.02
C ARG A 41 -0.54 0.71 21.68
N GLY A 42 -0.07 -0.46 21.23
CA GLY A 42 -0.61 -1.11 20.05
C GLY A 42 -0.31 -0.38 18.73
N GLN A 43 0.92 0.11 18.55
CA GLN A 43 1.30 0.83 17.34
C GLN A 43 1.48 -0.14 16.16
N TRP A 44 0.94 0.20 15.00
CA TRP A 44 1.14 -0.58 13.78
C TRP A 44 2.50 -0.24 13.15
N ARG A 45 3.16 -1.27 12.61
CA ARG A 45 4.37 -1.16 11.80
C ARG A 45 4.26 -2.04 10.58
N VAL A 46 4.59 -1.48 9.43
CA VAL A 46 4.61 -2.18 8.14
C VAL A 46 6.07 -2.43 7.79
N GLU A 47 6.44 -3.65 7.46
CA GLU A 47 7.79 -3.91 6.93
C GLU A 47 7.88 -3.37 5.50
N ALA A 48 8.96 -2.67 5.16
CA ALA A 48 9.12 -2.04 3.84
C ALA A 48 8.93 -3.05 2.69
N ALA A 49 9.46 -4.26 2.83
CA ALA A 49 9.29 -5.33 1.83
C ALA A 49 7.82 -5.75 1.65
N GLN A 50 6.97 -5.66 2.69
CA GLN A 50 5.54 -5.95 2.59
C GLN A 50 4.78 -4.83 1.88
N LEU A 51 5.21 -3.57 2.06
CA LEU A 51 4.69 -2.44 1.30
C LEU A 51 5.01 -2.59 -0.19
N GLU A 52 6.26 -2.93 -0.52
CA GLU A 52 6.66 -3.19 -1.92
C GLU A 52 5.86 -4.34 -2.53
N ALA A 53 5.69 -5.46 -1.80
CA ALA A 53 4.87 -6.57 -2.26
C ALA A 53 3.39 -6.20 -2.46
N TYR A 54 2.85 -5.31 -1.63
CA TYR A 54 1.51 -4.74 -1.83
C TYR A 54 1.44 -3.93 -3.12
N ILE A 55 2.41 -3.04 -3.36
CA ILE A 55 2.48 -2.20 -4.57
C ILE A 55 2.53 -3.07 -5.84
N GLU A 56 3.36 -4.11 -5.85
CA GLU A 56 3.47 -5.04 -6.98
C GLU A 56 2.15 -5.78 -7.26
N ARG A 57 1.42 -6.17 -6.20
CA ARG A 57 0.10 -6.77 -6.35
C ARG A 57 -0.91 -5.77 -6.93
N MET A 58 -0.92 -4.52 -6.45
CA MET A 58 -1.79 -3.48 -6.98
C MET A 58 -1.51 -3.19 -8.46
N TYR A 59 -0.24 -3.18 -8.89
CA TYR A 59 0.09 -3.07 -10.31
C TYR A 59 -0.41 -4.26 -11.13
N THR A 60 -0.32 -5.47 -10.58
CA THR A 60 -0.84 -6.68 -11.25
C THR A 60 -2.35 -6.61 -11.42
N GLU A 61 -3.09 -6.26 -10.37
CA GLU A 61 -4.54 -6.07 -10.41
C GLU A 61 -4.94 -4.98 -11.41
N ALA A 62 -4.24 -3.84 -11.40
CA ALA A 62 -4.49 -2.76 -12.35
C ALA A 62 -4.25 -3.19 -13.80
N ARG A 63 -3.18 -3.95 -14.08
CA ARG A 63 -2.91 -4.50 -15.42
C ARG A 63 -4.02 -5.44 -15.88
N THR A 64 -4.47 -6.34 -15.01
CA THR A 64 -5.58 -7.24 -15.30
C THR A 64 -6.85 -6.45 -15.60
N TYR A 65 -7.19 -5.46 -14.76
CA TYR A 65 -8.37 -4.64 -14.94
C TYR A 65 -8.37 -3.90 -16.28
N VAL A 66 -7.25 -3.27 -16.67
CA VAL A 66 -7.12 -2.57 -17.95
C VAL A 66 -7.22 -3.53 -19.14
N ALA A 67 -6.65 -4.74 -19.04
CA ALA A 67 -6.74 -5.74 -20.10
C ALA A 67 -8.18 -6.25 -20.30
N GLU A 68 -8.95 -6.38 -19.21
CA GLU A 68 -10.35 -6.77 -19.23
C GLU A 68 -11.28 -5.63 -19.65
N HIS A 69 -10.87 -4.38 -19.44
CA HIS A 69 -11.64 -3.16 -19.74
C HIS A 69 -10.83 -2.23 -20.67
N PRO A 70 -10.54 -2.67 -21.91
CA PRO A 70 -9.76 -1.86 -22.84
C PRO A 70 -10.50 -0.55 -23.13
N PHE A 71 -9.76 0.55 -23.13
CA PHE A 71 -10.30 1.83 -23.55
C PHE A 71 -10.63 1.78 -25.04
N VAL A 72 -11.93 1.79 -25.36
CA VAL A 72 -12.43 1.96 -26.73
C VAL A 72 -12.71 3.44 -26.95
N GLU A 73 -11.85 4.07 -27.76
CA GLU A 73 -12.09 5.43 -28.24
C GLU A 73 -13.30 5.37 -29.18
N ASN A 74 -14.44 5.93 -28.77
CA ASN A 74 -15.56 6.12 -29.67
C ASN A 74 -15.20 7.27 -30.61
N GLU A 75 -14.81 6.95 -31.84
CA GLU A 75 -14.60 7.92 -32.91
C GLU A 75 -15.85 8.81 -33.06
N ARG A 76 -15.67 10.12 -32.95
CA ARG A 76 -16.64 11.15 -33.32
C ARG A 76 -16.07 12.00 -34.43
#